data_AF-A0A7X2I9K0-F1
#
_entry.id   AF-A0A7X2I9K0-F1
#
_cell.length_a   1.000
_cell.length_b   1.000
_cell.length_c   1.000
_cell.angle_alpha   90.00
_cell.angle_beta   90.00
_cell.angle_gamma   90.00
#
_symmetry.space_group_name_H-M   'P 1'
#
loop_
_entity.id
_entity.type
_entity.pdbx_description
1 polymer ?
#
loop_
_entity_poly.entity_id
_entity_poly.type
_entity_poly.pdbx_seq_one_letter_code
_entity_poly.pdbx_strand_id
1 'polypeptide(L)'
;MASACAAVVFPEEKLAKIRKSHFLRSDGLPQYAFVYEDGGNCCEMPPLKPVYLLNLLVYGPLELLFSEEINALFRKKFVLEIDNDSLIRSGKTHYVVMTIAPPAQQSEAYSRCSSGDPEKKAYLLKLTKSKVDIIHRNMLGCDTGYSMVMDGKPLGYEVNHVGEPVEFLRVRDGKVIPQIMSVE
;
A
#
# COMPACT_ATOMS: atom_id res chain seq x y z
N MET A 1 -8.98 -13.15 -26.66
CA MET A 1 -9.57 -14.02 -25.62
C MET A 1 -8.77 -13.81 -24.35
N ALA A 2 -9.30 -13.03 -23.40
CA ALA A 2 -8.64 -12.84 -22.11
C ALA A 2 -8.85 -14.13 -21.31
N SER A 3 -7.76 -14.88 -21.09
CA SER A 3 -7.76 -15.98 -20.13
C SER A 3 -8.10 -15.39 -18.77
N ALA A 4 -9.21 -15.84 -18.17
CA ALA A 4 -9.51 -15.51 -16.79
C ALA A 4 -8.35 -16.07 -15.95
N CYS A 5 -7.41 -15.22 -15.52
CA CYS A 5 -6.43 -15.60 -14.51
C CYS A 5 -7.23 -16.09 -13.30
N ALA A 6 -7.20 -17.39 -13.07
CA ALA A 6 -7.87 -18.00 -11.93
C ALA A 6 -7.35 -17.34 -10.64
N ALA A 7 -8.26 -17.08 -9.71
CA ALA A 7 -7.90 -16.57 -8.39
C ALA A 7 -6.88 -17.52 -7.73
N VAL A 8 -5.74 -16.99 -7.31
CA VAL A 8 -4.74 -17.77 -6.56
C VAL A 8 -5.19 -17.83 -5.12
N VAL A 9 -5.54 -19.02 -4.63
CA VAL A 9 -6.01 -19.23 -3.25
C VAL A 9 -4.98 -20.04 -2.47
N PHE A 10 -4.56 -19.53 -1.33
CA PHE A 10 -3.69 -20.26 -0.41
C PHE A 10 -4.49 -20.97 0.67
N PRO A 11 -4.24 -22.27 0.89
CA PRO A 11 -4.80 -22.97 2.05
C PRO A 11 -4.16 -22.47 3.35
N GLU A 12 -4.88 -22.66 4.46
CA GLU A 12 -4.44 -22.18 5.78
C GLU A 12 -3.06 -22.72 6.19
N GLU A 13 -2.72 -23.96 5.83
CA GLU A 13 -1.40 -24.53 6.11
C GLU A 13 -0.26 -23.75 5.45
N LYS A 14 -0.49 -23.22 4.25
CA LYS A 14 0.48 -22.41 3.51
C LYS A 14 0.57 -21.01 4.13
N LEU A 15 -0.57 -20.41 4.46
CA LEU A 15 -0.62 -19.11 5.16
C LEU A 15 0.09 -19.17 6.51
N ALA A 16 -0.12 -20.24 7.28
CA ALA A 16 0.56 -20.44 8.56
C ALA A 16 2.09 -20.51 8.43
N LYS A 17 2.62 -21.05 7.32
CA LYS A 17 4.07 -21.02 7.03
C LYS A 17 4.56 -19.61 6.73
N ILE A 18 3.82 -18.85 5.91
CA ILE A 18 4.16 -17.45 5.57
C ILE A 18 4.15 -16.56 6.82
N ARG A 19 3.16 -16.73 7.70
CA ARG A 19 3.06 -15.98 8.96
C ARG A 19 4.27 -16.17 9.88
N LYS A 20 4.97 -17.32 9.80
CA LYS A 20 6.18 -17.58 10.61
C LYS A 20 7.40 -16.78 10.15
N SER A 21 7.43 -16.28 8.91
CA SER A 21 8.53 -15.45 8.40
C SER A 21 8.30 -13.95 8.60
N HIS A 22 7.20 -13.56 9.27
CA HIS A 22 6.82 -12.17 9.46
C HIS A 22 6.64 -11.86 10.94
N PHE A 23 7.03 -10.65 11.34
CA PHE A 23 6.62 -10.10 12.62
C PHE A 23 5.16 -9.64 12.51
N LEU A 24 4.26 -10.30 13.22
CA LEU A 24 2.84 -10.01 13.17
C LEU A 24 2.47 -8.95 14.22
N ARG A 25 1.67 -7.97 13.82
CA ARG A 25 1.09 -7.00 14.74
C ARG A 25 0.10 -7.66 15.71
N SER A 26 -0.04 -7.08 16.90
CA SER A 26 -0.86 -7.61 18.01
C SER A 26 -2.16 -6.85 18.26
N ASP A 27 -2.38 -5.71 17.60
CA ASP A 27 -3.56 -4.86 17.74
C ASP A 27 -4.82 -5.40 17.05
N GLY A 28 -4.71 -6.54 16.35
CA GLY A 28 -5.82 -7.19 15.66
C GLY A 28 -6.27 -6.50 14.36
N LEU A 29 -5.59 -5.44 13.94
CA LEU A 29 -5.81 -4.82 12.63
C LEU A 29 -5.23 -5.71 11.52
N PRO A 30 -5.75 -5.66 10.28
CA PRO A 30 -5.12 -6.31 9.15
C PRO A 30 -3.65 -5.95 8.99
N GLN A 31 -2.85 -6.90 8.51
CA GLN A 31 -1.46 -6.68 8.13
C GLN A 31 -1.24 -7.21 6.73
N TYR A 32 -0.81 -6.35 5.84
CA TYR A 32 -0.63 -6.64 4.43
C TYR A 32 0.85 -6.79 4.09
N ALA A 33 1.16 -7.76 3.22
CA ALA A 33 2.50 -8.01 2.72
C ALA A 33 2.46 -8.39 1.24
N PHE A 34 3.51 -8.05 0.51
CA PHE A 34 3.74 -8.52 -0.84
C PHE A 34 4.35 -9.93 -0.82
N VAL A 35 3.80 -10.82 -1.64
CA VAL A 35 4.24 -12.21 -1.78
C VAL A 35 4.21 -12.65 -3.23
N TYR A 36 5.02 -13.65 -3.59
CA TYR A 36 4.88 -14.35 -4.87
C TYR A 36 3.74 -15.38 -4.82
N GLU A 37 3.33 -15.88 -5.98
CA GLU A 37 2.33 -16.95 -6.12
C GLU A 37 2.70 -18.25 -5.38
N ASP A 38 4.00 -18.52 -5.19
CA ASP A 38 4.47 -19.65 -4.40
C ASP A 38 4.45 -19.39 -2.89
N GLY A 39 4.14 -18.16 -2.46
CA GLY A 39 4.13 -17.72 -1.06
C GLY A 39 5.50 -17.31 -0.54
N GLY A 40 6.52 -17.28 -1.39
CA GLY A 40 7.82 -16.71 -1.05
C GLY A 40 7.73 -15.21 -0.79
N ASN A 41 8.64 -14.71 0.06
CA ASN A 41 8.77 -13.29 0.33
C ASN A 41 9.16 -12.55 -0.95
N CYS A 42 8.45 -11.47 -1.24
CA CYS A 42 8.84 -10.49 -2.25
C CYS A 42 9.81 -9.45 -1.62
N CYS A 43 10.68 -8.77 -2.37
CA CYS A 43 10.99 -8.92 -3.78
C CYS A 43 12.50 -8.87 -4.02
N GLU A 44 13.04 -9.91 -4.64
CA GLU A 44 14.23 -9.75 -5.48
C GLU A 44 13.93 -8.68 -6.54
N MET A 45 14.83 -7.70 -6.72
CA MET A 45 14.60 -6.58 -7.64
C MET A 45 15.35 -6.77 -8.96
N PRO A 46 14.68 -6.72 -10.13
CA PRO A 46 13.23 -6.73 -10.34
C PRO A 46 12.61 -8.12 -10.14
N PRO A 47 11.32 -8.22 -9.73
CA PRO A 47 10.68 -9.50 -9.56
C PRO A 47 10.48 -10.21 -10.91
N LEU A 48 10.88 -11.48 -10.97
CA LEU A 48 10.75 -12.34 -12.15
C LEU A 48 9.35 -12.98 -12.26
N LYS A 49 8.56 -12.90 -11.19
CA LYS A 49 7.21 -13.48 -11.09
C LYS A 49 6.21 -12.39 -10.68
N PRO A 50 4.92 -12.57 -11.01
CA PRO A 50 3.87 -11.68 -10.52
C PRO A 50 3.87 -11.59 -8.99
N VAL A 51 3.72 -10.37 -8.50
CA VAL A 51 3.63 -10.05 -7.07
C VAL A 51 2.17 -9.85 -6.70
N TYR A 52 1.78 -10.40 -5.56
CA TYR A 52 0.44 -10.32 -5.01
C TYR A 52 0.46 -9.69 -3.63
N LEU A 53 -0.68 -9.18 -3.19
CA LEU A 53 -0.87 -8.66 -1.85
C LEU A 53 -1.67 -9.66 -1.02
N LEU A 54 -1.22 -9.91 0.21
CA LEU A 54 -1.76 -10.89 1.14
C LEU A 54 -2.08 -10.24 2.48
N ASN A 55 -3.25 -10.54 3.07
CA ASN A 55 -3.55 -10.19 4.46
C ASN A 55 -3.07 -11.31 5.40
N LEU A 56 -2.00 -11.06 6.14
CA LEU A 56 -1.34 -12.00 7.04
C LEU A 56 -2.19 -12.37 8.26
N LEU A 57 -3.20 -11.58 8.63
CA LEU A 57 -3.98 -11.80 9.85
C LEU A 57 -5.38 -12.39 9.63
N VAL A 58 -5.72 -12.74 8.39
CA VAL A 58 -6.95 -13.50 8.08
C VAL A 58 -6.64 -14.99 8.12
N TYR A 59 -7.44 -15.74 8.88
CA TYR A 59 -7.38 -17.21 8.96
C TYR A 59 -8.33 -17.87 7.96
N GLY A 60 -7.96 -19.06 7.50
CA GLY A 60 -8.69 -19.83 6.49
C GLY A 60 -8.17 -19.60 5.08
N PRO A 61 -8.74 -20.29 4.08
CA PRO A 61 -8.32 -20.12 2.69
C PRO A 61 -8.45 -18.67 2.24
N LEU A 62 -7.38 -18.12 1.70
CA LEU A 62 -7.31 -16.70 1.33
C LEU A 62 -6.89 -16.54 -0.12
N GLU A 63 -7.65 -15.73 -0.83
CA GLU A 63 -7.34 -15.29 -2.19
C GLU A 63 -6.25 -14.21 -2.16
N LEU A 64 -5.24 -14.38 -3.01
CA LEU A 64 -4.20 -13.38 -3.22
C LEU A 64 -4.74 -12.24 -4.07
N LEU A 65 -4.45 -11.00 -3.67
CA LEU A 65 -4.90 -9.82 -4.39
C LEU A 65 -3.89 -9.44 -5.47
N PHE A 66 -4.30 -9.48 -6.73
CA PHE A 66 -3.47 -9.05 -7.87
C PHE A 66 -3.83 -7.62 -8.29
N SER A 67 -2.81 -6.83 -8.65
CA SER A 67 -2.97 -5.55 -9.34
C SER A 67 -1.93 -5.44 -10.45
N GLU A 68 -2.40 -5.25 -11.68
CA GLU A 68 -1.54 -5.00 -12.83
C GLU A 68 -0.75 -3.69 -12.66
N GLU A 69 -1.40 -2.65 -12.12
CA GLU A 69 -0.78 -1.34 -11.89
C GLU A 69 0.38 -1.42 -10.89
N ILE A 70 0.21 -2.15 -9.78
CA ILE A 70 1.28 -2.36 -8.78
C ILE A 70 2.41 -3.20 -9.39
N ASN A 71 2.10 -4.25 -10.15
CA ASN A 71 3.12 -5.04 -10.83
C ASN A 71 3.91 -4.24 -11.87
N ALA A 72 3.29 -3.27 -12.53
CA ALA A 72 3.98 -2.35 -13.43
C ALA A 72 4.99 -1.46 -12.69
N LEU A 73 4.73 -1.07 -11.44
CA LEU A 73 5.68 -0.33 -10.61
C LEU A 73 6.89 -1.19 -10.25
N PHE A 74 6.69 -2.45 -9.87
CA PHE A 74 7.77 -3.40 -9.62
C PHE A 74 8.69 -3.59 -10.85
N ARG A 75 8.11 -3.65 -12.06
CA ARG A 75 8.89 -3.76 -13.32
C ARG A 75 9.77 -2.53 -13.60
N LYS A 76 9.41 -1.37 -13.05
CA LYS A 76 10.23 -0.15 -13.09
C LYS A 76 11.37 -0.16 -12.06
N LYS A 77 11.59 -1.29 -11.36
CA LYS A 77 12.63 -1.50 -10.35
C LYS A 77 12.48 -0.63 -9.10
N PHE A 78 11.27 -0.17 -8.80
CA PHE A 78 11.00 0.48 -7.51
C PHE A 78 10.98 -0.54 -6.37
N VAL A 79 11.38 -0.09 -5.19
CA VAL A 79 11.09 -0.74 -3.91
C VAL A 79 9.69 -0.31 -3.48
N LEU A 80 8.80 -1.26 -3.23
CA LEU A 80 7.45 -0.98 -2.74
C LEU A 80 7.25 -1.62 -1.38
N GLU A 81 6.71 -0.86 -0.44
CA GLU A 81 6.42 -1.32 0.92
C GLU A 81 5.01 -0.86 1.32
N ILE A 82 4.33 -1.67 2.14
CA ILE A 82 3.03 -1.31 2.71
C ILE A 82 3.27 -0.71 4.10
N ASP A 83 2.87 0.53 4.30
CA ASP A 83 2.83 1.15 5.61
C ASP A 83 1.60 0.64 6.35
N ASN A 84 1.77 -0.47 7.07
CA ASN A 84 0.70 -1.09 7.83
C ASN A 84 0.18 -0.19 8.97
N ASP A 85 0.95 0.78 9.44
CA ASP A 85 0.51 1.68 10.52
C ASP A 85 -0.43 2.77 10.03
N SER A 86 -0.49 3.01 8.72
CA SER A 86 -1.47 3.88 8.07
C SER A 86 -2.84 3.25 7.85
N LEU A 87 -3.10 2.03 8.35
CA LEU A 87 -4.30 1.30 7.98
C LEU A 87 -5.58 1.88 8.61
N ILE A 88 -6.53 2.25 7.76
CA ILE A 88 -7.90 2.62 8.16
C ILE A 88 -8.89 1.56 7.66
N ARG A 89 -9.77 1.09 8.55
CA ARG A 89 -10.90 0.23 8.19
C ARG A 89 -12.20 1.03 8.14
N SER A 90 -12.92 0.91 7.03
CA SER A 90 -14.29 1.41 6.88
C SER A 90 -15.20 0.30 6.35
N GLY A 91 -15.98 -0.30 7.25
CA GLY A 91 -16.83 -1.45 6.95
C GLY A 91 -16.01 -2.68 6.55
N LYS A 92 -16.14 -3.10 5.29
CA LYS A 92 -15.41 -4.25 4.69
C LYS A 92 -14.24 -3.81 3.80
N THR A 93 -13.94 -2.53 3.77
CA THR A 93 -12.86 -1.96 2.96
C THR A 93 -11.75 -1.49 3.88
N HIS A 94 -10.51 -1.78 3.48
CA HIS A 94 -9.32 -1.23 4.13
C HIS A 94 -8.67 -0.19 3.22
N TYR A 95 -8.09 0.82 3.84
CA TYR A 95 -7.29 1.85 3.21
C TYR A 95 -5.92 1.79 3.84
N VAL A 96 -4.88 1.78 3.02
CA VAL A 96 -3.50 1.68 3.50
C VAL A 96 -2.58 2.37 2.51
N VAL A 97 -1.54 3.01 3.01
CA VAL A 97 -0.55 3.67 2.19
C VAL A 97 0.52 2.66 1.76
N MET A 98 0.91 2.75 0.50
CA MET A 98 2.04 2.04 -0.08
C MET A 98 3.13 3.05 -0.43
N THR A 99 4.31 2.90 0.13
CA THR A 99 5.48 3.71 -0.20
C THR A 99 6.20 3.13 -1.41
N ILE A 100 6.82 4.02 -2.17
CA ILE A 100 7.54 3.72 -3.41
C ILE A 100 8.86 4.48 -3.35
N ALA A 101 9.95 3.74 -3.34
CA ALA A 101 11.30 4.31 -3.27
C ALA A 101 12.15 3.79 -4.43
N PRO A 102 13.10 4.60 -4.92
CA PRO A 102 14.12 4.10 -5.83
C PRO A 102 15.01 3.06 -5.13
N PRO A 103 15.54 2.07 -5.87
CA PRO A 103 16.45 1.10 -5.29
C PRO A 103 17.75 1.78 -4.89
N ALA A 104 18.31 1.41 -3.75
CA ALA A 104 19.48 2.09 -3.15
C ALA A 104 20.65 2.27 -4.14
N GLN A 105 20.91 1.24 -4.97
CA GLN A 105 21.99 1.22 -5.96
C GLN A 105 21.80 2.18 -7.14
N GLN A 106 20.58 2.66 -7.40
CA GLN A 106 20.28 3.58 -8.50
C GLN A 106 19.74 4.92 -8.00
N SER A 107 19.80 5.16 -6.70
CA SER A 107 19.27 6.36 -6.04
C SER A 107 19.74 7.67 -6.68
N GLU A 108 20.97 7.72 -7.20
CA GLU A 108 21.53 8.91 -7.85
C GLU A 108 20.89 9.27 -9.20
N ALA A 109 20.24 8.32 -9.87
CA ALA A 109 19.58 8.52 -11.15
C ALA A 109 18.15 9.10 -11.01
N TYR A 110 17.64 9.24 -9.78
CA TYR A 110 16.31 9.76 -9.50
C TYR A 110 16.36 11.21 -9.05
N SER A 111 15.27 11.94 -9.29
CA SER A 111 15.08 13.30 -8.78
C SER A 111 15.31 13.33 -7.28
N ARG A 112 16.01 14.37 -6.82
CA ARG A 112 16.31 14.57 -5.40
C ARG A 112 15.48 15.70 -4.83
N CYS A 113 15.14 15.57 -3.56
CA CYS A 113 14.55 16.63 -2.78
C CYS A 113 15.60 17.68 -2.41
N SER A 114 15.17 18.83 -1.90
CA SER A 114 16.05 19.89 -1.42
C SER A 114 17.00 19.43 -0.30
N SER A 115 16.61 18.39 0.46
CA SER A 115 17.45 17.71 1.45
C SER A 115 18.61 16.91 0.85
N GLY A 116 18.60 16.66 -0.46
CA GLY A 116 19.56 15.81 -1.17
C GLY A 116 19.15 14.34 -1.24
N ASP A 117 18.08 13.92 -0.56
CA ASP A 117 17.56 12.56 -0.61
C ASP A 117 16.83 12.28 -1.94
N PRO A 118 16.87 11.04 -2.45
CA PRO A 118 16.04 10.64 -3.59
C PRO A 118 14.55 10.81 -3.25
N GLU A 119 13.79 11.33 -4.22
CA GLU A 119 12.35 11.48 -4.08
C GLU A 119 11.69 10.11 -3.81
N LYS A 120 10.96 10.03 -2.70
CA LYS A 120 10.07 8.92 -2.37
C LYS A 120 8.63 9.32 -2.68
N LYS A 121 7.84 8.37 -3.14
CA LYS A 121 6.41 8.56 -3.41
C LYS A 121 5.60 7.66 -2.51
N ALA A 122 4.32 7.99 -2.31
CA ALA A 122 3.40 7.08 -1.66
C ALA A 122 2.00 7.20 -2.23
N TYR A 123 1.32 6.07 -2.37
CA TYR A 123 -0.01 5.94 -2.95
C TYR A 123 -0.98 5.38 -1.91
N LEU A 124 -2.23 5.86 -1.92
CA LEU A 124 -3.30 5.30 -1.11
C LEU A 124 -3.94 4.13 -1.85
N LEU A 125 -3.94 2.96 -1.21
CA LEU A 125 -4.60 1.77 -1.69
C LEU A 125 -6.00 1.63 -1.09
N LYS A 126 -6.95 1.18 -1.90
CA LYS A 126 -8.25 0.68 -1.45
C LYS A 126 -8.26 -0.84 -1.60
N LEU A 127 -8.46 -1.53 -0.49
CA LEU A 127 -8.43 -2.98 -0.39
C LEU A 127 -9.81 -3.53 -0.03
N THR A 128 -10.24 -4.52 -0.78
CA THR A 128 -11.45 -5.31 -0.49
C THR A 128 -11.07 -6.79 -0.43
N LYS A 129 -12.06 -7.67 -0.26
CA LYS A 129 -11.81 -9.13 -0.20
C LYS A 129 -11.11 -9.67 -1.46
N SER A 130 -11.37 -9.11 -2.63
CA SER A 130 -10.94 -9.66 -3.93
C SER A 130 -10.25 -8.65 -4.83
N LYS A 131 -9.98 -7.43 -4.35
CA LYS A 131 -9.42 -6.36 -5.18
C LYS A 131 -8.57 -5.38 -4.39
N VAL A 132 -7.52 -4.89 -5.05
CA VAL A 132 -6.70 -3.75 -4.65
C VAL A 132 -6.72 -2.70 -5.76
N ASP A 133 -7.00 -1.45 -5.41
CA ASP A 133 -7.00 -0.29 -6.31
C ASP A 133 -6.09 0.81 -5.76
N ILE A 134 -5.33 1.49 -6.61
CA ILE A 134 -4.69 2.77 -6.26
C ILE A 134 -5.73 3.87 -6.44
N ILE A 135 -6.09 4.55 -5.36
CA ILE A 135 -7.14 5.58 -5.36
C ILE A 135 -6.61 6.99 -5.13
N HIS A 136 -5.37 7.13 -4.66
CA HIS A 136 -4.65 8.40 -4.57
C HIS A 136 -3.17 8.18 -4.85
N ARG A 137 -2.54 9.05 -5.65
CA ARG A 137 -1.12 8.88 -6.06
C ARG A 137 -0.16 9.90 -5.45
N ASN A 138 -0.65 10.84 -4.66
CA ASN A 138 0.15 11.95 -4.15
C ASN A 138 0.14 11.99 -2.61
N MET A 139 0.43 10.87 -1.94
CA MET A 139 0.45 10.84 -0.46
C MET A 139 1.80 11.30 0.12
N LEU A 140 2.88 11.18 -0.64
CA LEU A 140 4.25 11.52 -0.24
C LEU A 140 5.04 11.97 -1.47
N GLY A 141 5.96 12.90 -1.28
CA GLY A 141 6.85 13.50 -2.28
C GLY A 141 7.90 14.37 -1.58
N CYS A 142 8.74 15.08 -2.33
CA CYS A 142 9.75 15.96 -1.73
C CYS A 142 9.16 17.06 -0.83
N ASP A 143 8.00 17.56 -1.23
CA ASP A 143 7.27 18.63 -0.55
C ASP A 143 5.90 18.13 -0.06
N THR A 144 5.74 16.81 0.11
CA THR A 144 4.44 16.22 0.44
C THR A 144 4.58 15.15 1.51
N GLY A 145 3.73 15.18 2.52
CA GLY A 145 3.69 14.19 3.60
C GLY A 145 2.26 13.84 4.00
N TYR A 146 2.03 12.62 4.49
CA TYR A 146 0.72 12.22 4.99
C TYR A 146 0.75 11.93 6.49
N SER A 147 -0.42 12.03 7.11
CA SER A 147 -0.65 11.59 8.48
C SER A 147 -2.05 11.00 8.61
N MET A 148 -2.15 9.89 9.34
CA MET A 148 -3.43 9.26 9.63
C MET A 148 -4.16 10.06 10.72
N VAL A 149 -5.44 10.35 10.50
CA VAL A 149 -6.28 11.09 11.44
C VAL A 149 -7.31 10.14 12.03
N MET A 150 -7.19 9.86 13.33
CA MET A 150 -8.07 8.93 14.06
C MET A 150 -8.88 9.57 15.19
N ASP A 151 -8.38 10.65 15.81
CA ASP A 151 -8.95 11.19 17.05
C ASP A 151 -9.60 12.57 16.84
N GLY A 152 -10.86 12.72 17.29
CA GLY A 152 -11.57 14.02 17.36
C GLY A 152 -11.93 14.68 16.02
N LYS A 153 -11.45 14.14 14.91
CA LYS A 153 -11.65 14.59 13.52
C LYS A 153 -12.32 13.49 12.68
N PRO A 154 -12.80 13.79 11.46
CA PRO A 154 -13.26 12.74 10.56
C PRO A 154 -12.11 11.75 10.28
N LEU A 155 -12.41 10.45 10.26
CA LEU A 155 -11.42 9.41 9.97
C LEU A 155 -10.87 9.57 8.54
N GLY A 156 -9.56 9.56 8.36
CA GLY A 156 -8.95 9.73 7.04
C GLY A 156 -7.45 10.00 7.07
N TYR A 157 -6.96 10.63 6.01
CA TYR A 157 -5.56 11.03 5.87
C TYR A 157 -5.47 12.52 5.61
N GLU A 158 -4.64 13.22 6.38
CA GLU A 158 -4.17 14.56 6.03
C GLU A 158 -2.95 14.40 5.12
N VAL A 159 -2.96 15.08 3.98
CA VAL A 159 -1.86 15.17 3.02
C VAL A 159 -1.44 16.64 2.98
N ASN A 160 -0.26 16.89 3.52
CA ASN A 160 0.35 18.22 3.60
C ASN A 160 1.24 18.43 2.39
N HIS A 161 1.09 19.58 1.73
CA HIS A 161 1.91 20.02 0.61
C HIS A 161 2.61 21.33 1.02
N VAL A 162 3.93 21.44 0.83
CA VAL A 162 4.65 22.68 1.18
C VAL A 162 4.13 23.82 0.30
N GLY A 163 3.59 24.87 0.93
CA GLY A 163 3.10 26.06 0.24
C GLY A 163 1.72 25.91 -0.41
N GLU A 164 1.03 24.77 -0.24
CA GLU A 164 -0.33 24.57 -0.73
C GLU A 164 -1.29 24.23 0.43
N PRO A 165 -2.62 24.39 0.22
CA PRO A 165 -3.61 23.96 1.19
C PRO A 165 -3.53 22.47 1.53
N VAL A 166 -3.81 22.12 2.79
CA VAL A 166 -3.83 20.73 3.26
C VAL A 166 -4.99 19.99 2.58
N GLU A 167 -4.69 18.85 1.97
CA GLU A 167 -5.72 17.95 1.45
C GLU A 167 -6.11 16.94 2.52
N PHE A 168 -7.41 16.81 2.76
CA PHE A 168 -7.97 15.83 3.67
C PHE A 168 -8.72 14.74 2.90
N LEU A 169 -8.17 13.52 2.91
CA LEU A 169 -8.77 12.33 2.31
C LEU A 169 -9.67 11.64 3.34
N ARG A 170 -10.91 12.10 3.44
CA ARG A 170 -11.88 11.57 4.40
C ARG A 170 -12.34 10.18 3.98
N VAL A 171 -12.22 9.21 4.88
CA VAL A 171 -12.78 7.88 4.70
C VAL A 171 -14.17 7.83 5.32
N ARG A 172 -15.20 7.57 4.51
CA ARG A 172 -16.58 7.44 4.97
C ARG A 172 -17.36 6.48 4.07
N ASP A 173 -18.13 5.58 4.68
CA ASP A 173 -19.06 4.68 3.99
C ASP A 173 -18.40 3.89 2.83
N GLY A 174 -17.13 3.47 3.01
CA GLY A 174 -16.37 2.71 2.00
C GLY A 174 -15.92 3.54 0.79
N LYS A 175 -15.87 4.86 0.95
CA LYS A 175 -15.39 5.83 -0.04
C LYS A 175 -14.33 6.74 0.58
N VAL A 176 -13.48 7.30 -0.29
CA VAL A 176 -12.60 8.42 0.03
C VAL A 176 -13.20 9.67 -0.59
N ILE A 177 -13.31 10.73 0.22
CA ILE A 177 -13.85 12.02 -0.18
C ILE A 177 -12.71 13.04 0.03
N PRO A 178 -12.12 13.58 -1.06
CA PRO A 178 -11.13 14.65 -0.95
C PRO A 178 -11.79 15.93 -0.44
N GLN A 179 -11.16 16.58 0.51
CA GLN A 179 -11.58 17.87 1.05
C GLN A 179 -10.34 18.76 1.17
N ILE A 180 -10.31 19.89 0.47
CA ILE A 180 -9.22 20.86 0.63
C ILE A 180 -9.55 21.72 1.84
N MET A 181 -8.68 21.70 2.85
CA MET A 181 -8.77 22.59 3.99
C MET A 181 -7.97 23.85 3.68
N SER A 182 -8.64 25.00 3.68
CA SER A 182 -7.98 26.30 3.58
C SER A 182 -7.00 26.45 4.75
N VAL A 183 -5.76 26.86 4.47
CA VAL A 183 -4.82 27.28 5.50
C VAL A 183 -5.34 28.62 6.05
N GLU A 184 -5.62 28.70 7.34
CA GLU A 184 -5.93 29.96 8.03
C GLU A 184 -4.71 30.89 8.09
#